data_AF-E1NUN2-F1
#
_entry.id   AF-E1NUN2-F1
#
_cell.length_a   1.000
_cell.length_b   1.000
_cell.length_c   1.000
_cell.angle_alpha   90.00
_cell.angle_beta   90.00
_cell.angle_gamma   90.00
#
_symmetry.space_group_name_H-M   'P 1'
#
loop_
_entity.id
_entity.type
_entity.pdbx_description
1 polymer ?
#
loop_
_entity_poly.entity_id
_entity_poly.type
_entity_poly.pdbx_seq_one_letter_code
_entity_poly.pdbx_strand_id
1 'polypeptide(L)' 'TKISTISTGSIALDTALGVGGYPRGRIIEVYGPESSGKTTVALHAVAEVQKMEELQHILMQKMLWILPMQKH' A
#
# COMPACT_ATOMS: atom_id res chain seq x y z
N THR A 1 7.09 -12.00 -14.94
CA THR A 1 6.03 -12.08 -13.91
C THR A 1 5.99 -10.74 -13.19
N LYS A 2 4.91 -9.95 -13.31
CA LYS A 2 4.83 -8.62 -12.68
C LYS A 2 4.44 -8.79 -11.21
N ILE A 3 5.27 -8.31 -10.29
CA ILE A 3 5.03 -8.37 -8.85
C ILE A 3 4.17 -7.17 -8.46
N SER A 4 3.04 -7.38 -7.79
CA SER A 4 2.27 -6.27 -7.23
C SER A 4 2.92 -5.77 -5.94
N THR A 5 2.95 -4.44 -5.78
CA THR A 5 3.59 -3.76 -4.65
C THR A 5 2.63 -2.77 -4.00
N ILE A 6 2.90 -2.44 -2.74
CA ILE A 6 2.24 -1.38 -1.97
C ILE A 6 3.33 -0.34 -1.65
N SER A 7 3.10 0.94 -1.93
CA SER A 7 4.09 1.98 -1.62
C SER A 7 4.42 1.98 -0.12
N THR A 8 5.67 2.25 0.20
CA THR A 8 6.12 2.43 1.59
C THR A 8 5.71 3.76 2.20
N GLY A 9 5.12 4.66 1.41
CA GLY A 9 4.89 6.06 1.78
C GLY A 9 6.14 6.94 1.65
N SER A 10 7.28 6.39 1.20
CA SER A 10 8.53 7.11 0.98
C SER A 10 9.14 6.74 -0.38
N ILE A 11 9.30 7.75 -1.25
CA ILE A 11 9.89 7.59 -2.58
C ILE A 11 11.31 7.01 -2.50
N ALA A 12 12.08 7.41 -1.49
CA ALA A 12 13.44 6.93 -1.29
C ALA A 12 13.46 5.42 -0.96
N LEU A 13 12.54 4.96 -0.10
CA LEU A 13 12.43 3.53 0.26
C LEU A 13 11.87 2.70 -0.89
N ASP A 14 10.87 3.20 -1.60
CA ASP A 14 10.31 2.53 -2.78
C ASP A 14 11.38 2.30 -3.87
N THR A 15 12.25 3.30 -4.06
CA THR A 15 13.39 3.22 -4.98
C THR A 15 14.45 2.26 -4.48
N ALA A 16 14.79 2.30 -3.18
CA ALA A 16 15.79 1.42 -2.57
C ALA A 16 15.37 -0.07 -2.62
N LEU A 17 14.07 -0.36 -2.51
CA LEU A 17 13.53 -1.71 -2.67
C LEU A 17 13.57 -2.22 -4.12
N GLY A 18 13.79 -1.33 -5.11
CA GLY A 18 13.94 -1.67 -6.54
C GLY A 18 12.68 -2.16 -7.25
N VAL A 19 11.62 -2.48 -6.49
CA VAL A 19 10.32 -2.94 -7.00
C VAL A 19 9.20 -1.90 -6.81
N GLY A 20 9.51 -0.75 -6.23
CA GLY A 20 8.57 0.36 -6.04
C GLY A 20 7.68 0.23 -4.81
N GLY A 21 8.08 -0.56 -3.81
CA GLY A 21 7.36 -0.70 -2.54
C GLY A 21 7.40 -2.11 -1.94
N TYR A 22 6.54 -2.39 -0.97
CA TYR A 22 6.41 -3.70 -0.34
C TYR A 22 5.76 -4.72 -1.28
N PRO A 23 6.43 -5.83 -1.63
CA PRO A 23 5.86 -6.84 -2.52
C PRO A 23 4.76 -7.65 -1.85
N ARG A 24 3.62 -7.84 -2.52
CA ARG A 24 2.53 -8.68 -2.03
C ARG A 24 2.90 -10.17 -2.13
N GLY A 25 2.36 -10.96 -1.20
CA GLY A 25 2.56 -12.41 -1.15
C GLY A 25 4.00 -12.84 -0.83
N ARG A 26 4.79 -11.95 -0.22
CA ARG A 26 6.17 -12.22 0.20
C ARG A 26 6.36 -11.88 1.67
N ILE A 27 7.27 -12.60 2.31
CA ILE A 27 7.75 -12.28 3.65
C ILE A 27 8.80 -11.19 3.53
N ILE A 28 8.71 -10.17 4.38
CA ILE A 28 9.62 -9.04 4.45
C ILE A 28 10.18 -9.02 5.87
N GLU A 29 11.49 -8.80 6.00
CA GLU A 29 12.15 -8.73 7.28
C GLU A 29 12.89 -7.40 7.42
N VAL A 30 12.65 -6.72 8.54
CA VAL A 30 13.21 -5.40 8.82
C VAL A 30 14.13 -5.53 10.02
N TYR A 31 15.42 -5.31 9.80
CA TYR A 31 16.46 -5.46 10.81
C TYR A 31 17.14 -4.14 11.16
N GLY A 32 17.78 -4.10 12.33
CA GLY A 32 18.54 -2.95 12.79
C GLY A 32 18.62 -2.86 14.32
N PRO A 33 19.48 -1.96 14.83
CA PRO A 33 19.64 -1.71 16.27
C PRO A 33 18.33 -1.34 16.97
N GLU A 34 18.29 -1.44 18.30
CA GLU A 34 17.17 -0.89 19.08
C GLU A 34 16.97 0.60 18.77
N SER A 35 15.72 1.06 18.74
CA SER A 35 15.36 2.44 18.41
C SER A 35 15.66 2.89 16.95
N SER A 36 16.02 1.98 16.04
CA SER A 36 16.25 2.31 14.62
C SER A 36 14.98 2.52 13.78
N GLY A 37 13.80 2.55 14.39
CA GLY A 37 12.53 2.81 13.69
C GLY A 37 11.87 1.60 13.01
N LYS A 38 12.32 0.36 13.25
CA LYS A 38 11.73 -0.86 12.65
C LYS A 38 10.21 -0.97 12.83
N THR A 39 9.75 -0.78 14.07
CA THR A 39 8.33 -0.83 14.42
C THR A 39 7.56 0.27 13.71
N THR A 40 8.13 1.47 13.62
CA THR A 40 7.54 2.60 12.90
C THR A 40 7.35 2.26 11.42
N VAL A 41 8.37 1.71 10.77
CA VAL A 41 8.29 1.27 9.36
C VAL A 41 7.19 0.21 9.17
N ALA A 42 7.11 -0.78 10.07
CA ALA A 42 6.07 -1.81 10.01
C ALA A 42 4.65 -1.22 10.20
N LEU A 43 4.46 -0.30 11.14
CA LEU A 43 3.19 0.38 11.36
C LEU A 43 2.79 1.26 10.16
N HIS A 44 3.75 1.96 9.56
CA HIS A 44 3.52 2.71 8.32
C HIS A 44 3.09 1.81 7.17
N ALA A 45 3.69 0.62 7.03
CA ALA A 45 3.28 -0.36 6.03
C ALA A 45 1.82 -0.78 6.22
N VAL A 46 1.39 -1.04 7.46
CA VAL A 46 0.00 -1.37 7.78
C VAL A 46 -0.94 -0.20 7.44
N ALA A 47 -0.58 1.03 7.80
CA ALA A 47 -1.38 2.21 7.51
C ALA A 47 -1.56 2.45 6.00
N GLU A 48 -0.52 2.27 5.19
CA GLU A 48 -0.61 2.39 3.73
C GLU A 48 -1.53 1.32 3.12
N VAL A 49 -1.52 0.09 3.64
CA VAL A 49 -2.46 -0.96 3.19
C VAL A 49 -3.91 -0.56 3.54
N GLN A 50 -4.15 -0.13 4.77
CA GLN A 50 -5.48 0.27 5.24
C GLN A 50 -6.05 1.43 4.40
N LYS A 51 -5.23 2.44 4.13
CA LYS A 51 -5.60 3.58 3.28
C LYS A 51 -5.98 3.16 1.87
N MET A 52 -5.24 2.22 1.27
CA MET A 52 -5.56 1.68 -0.05
C MET A 52 -6.89 0.92 -0.05
N GLU A 53 -7.15 0.10 0.96
CA GLU A 53 -8.41 -0.65 1.09
C GLU A 53 -9.62 0.28 1.27
N GLU A 54 -9.48 1.31 2.10
CA GLU A 54 -10.52 2.33 2.30
C GLU A 54 -10.85 3.05 0.98
N LEU A 55 -9.82 3.49 0.24
CA LEU A 55 -10.01 4.12 -1.06
C LEU A 55 -10.70 3.17 -2.04
N GLN A 56 -10.29 1.90 -2.12
CA GLN A 56 -10.93 0.92 -2.98
C GLN A 56 -12.40 0.71 -2.63
N HIS A 57 -12.72 0.63 -1.33
CA HIS A 57 -14.10 0.48 -0.87
C HIS A 57 -14.95 1.71 -1.23
N ILE A 58 -14.44 2.93 -1.01
CA ILE A 58 -15.11 4.18 -1.38
C ILE A 58 -15.31 4.26 -2.90
N LEU A 59 -14.30 3.91 -3.69
CA LEU A 59 -14.37 3.88 -5.16
C LEU A 59 -15.42 2.89 -5.64
N MET A 60 -15.47 1.69 -5.03
CA MET A 60 -16.46 0.67 -5.37
C MET A 60 -17.89 1.13 -5.08
N GLN A 61 -18.11 1.75 -3.92
CA GLN A 61 -19.41 2.33 -3.57
C GLN A 61 -19.83 3.44 -4.55
N LYS A 62 -18.90 4.32 -4.95
CA LYS A 62 -19.20 5.38 -5.92
C LYS A 62 -19.53 4.84 -7.30
N MET A 63 -18.81 3.82 -7.76
CA MET A 63 -19.03 3.22 -9.08
C MET A 63 -20.42 2.58 -9.19
N LEU A 64 -20.93 1.98 -8.10
CA LEU A 64 -22.28 1.43 -8.03
C LEU A 64 -23.37 2.49 -8.27
N TRP A 65 -23.16 3.73 -7.83
CA TRP A 65 -24.13 4.83 -8.00
C TRP A 65 -24.00 5.56 -9.33
N ILE A 66 -22.81 5.59 -9.94
CA ILE A 66 -22.55 6.30 -11.20
C ILE A 66 -23.10 5.54 -12.42
N LEU A 67 -22.96 4.21 -12.47
CA LEU A 67 -23.42 3.39 -13.60
C LEU A 67 -24.94 3.52 -13.91
N PRO A 68 -25.86 3.53 -12.92
CA PRO A 68 -27.28 3.74 -13.19
C PRO A 68 -27.64 5.18 -13.56
N MET A 69 -26.83 6.18 -13.18
CA MET A 69 -27.07 7.60 -13.51
C MET A 69 -26.77 7.97 -14.97
N GLN A 70 -26.07 7.12 -15.73
CA GLN A 70 -25.67 7.40 -17.13
C GLN A 70 -26.67 6.86 -18.17
N LYS A 71 -27.80 6.27 -17.74
CA LYS A 71 -28.83 5.68 -18.63
C LYS A 71 -30.00 6.62 -18.98
N HIS A 72 -29.84 7.93 -18.81
CA HIS A 72 -30.84 8.94 -19.19
C HIS A 72 -30.25 10.00 -20.12
#